data_AF-A0A0N4U431-F1
#
_entry.id   AF-A0A0N4U431-F1
#
_cell.length_a   1.000
_cell.length_b   1.000
_cell.length_c   1.000
_cell.angle_alpha   90.00
_cell.angle_beta   90.00
_cell.angle_gamma   90.00
#
_symmetry.space_group_name_H-M   'P 1'
#
loop_
_entity.id
_entity.type
_entity.pdbx_description
1 polymer ?
#
loop_
_entity_poly.entity_id
_entity_poly.type
_entity_poly.pdbx_seq_one_letter_code
_entity_poly.pdbx_strand_id
1 'polypeptide(L)'
;MYAVLATVLLITTVSSQHQYPYVQYPYAPCVLTCAREPAFRIHIDNVMKTTSCNIKNSTIETCNNCCGLYAISIGKKPVDIAAYQDEEGICNCCLPCIY
;
A
#
# COMPACT_ATOMS: atom_id res chain seq x y z
N MET A 1 -27.87 -13.77 -30.81
CA MET A 1 -28.38 -13.50 -29.44
C MET A 1 -27.26 -13.74 -28.43
N TYR A 2 -26.74 -12.66 -27.84
CA TYR A 2 -26.07 -12.55 -26.53
C TYR A 2 -24.80 -13.35 -26.16
N ALA A 3 -24.15 -14.10 -27.06
CA ALA A 3 -22.99 -14.92 -26.67
C ALA A 3 -21.68 -14.17 -26.36
N VAL A 4 -21.48 -12.93 -26.83
CA VAL A 4 -20.15 -12.28 -26.72
C VAL A 4 -20.02 -11.33 -25.51
N LEU A 5 -21.10 -11.11 -24.75
CA LEU A 5 -21.04 -10.39 -23.47
C LEU A 5 -20.15 -11.09 -22.43
N ALA A 6 -19.82 -12.38 -22.64
CA ALA A 6 -18.90 -13.13 -21.80
C ALA A 6 -17.42 -12.69 -21.92
N THR A 7 -17.07 -11.85 -22.90
CA THR A 7 -15.67 -11.45 -23.15
C THR A 7 -15.14 -10.33 -22.24
N VAL A 8 -15.99 -9.66 -21.45
CA VAL A 8 -15.60 -8.38 -20.84
C VAL A 8 -15.07 -8.46 -19.39
N LEU A 9 -15.13 -9.59 -18.68
CA LEU A 9 -14.74 -9.62 -17.26
C LEU A 9 -13.80 -10.74 -16.80
N LEU A 10 -13.15 -11.46 -17.73
CA LEU A 10 -12.17 -12.51 -17.39
C LEU A 10 -10.71 -12.04 -17.36
N ILE A 11 -10.45 -10.74 -17.43
CA ILE A 11 -9.10 -10.18 -17.40
C ILE A 11 -9.25 -8.90 -16.58
N THR A 12 -8.66 -8.73 -15.40
CA THR A 12 -7.24 -8.89 -15.09
C THR A 12 -7.05 -8.76 -13.57
N THR A 13 -5.98 -9.35 -13.07
CA THR A 13 -5.20 -8.91 -11.90
C THR A 13 -5.86 -9.02 -10.54
N VAL A 14 -5.85 -10.23 -9.96
CA VAL A 14 -5.51 -10.33 -8.53
C VAL A 14 -4.00 -10.15 -8.46
N SER A 15 -3.59 -8.90 -8.33
CA SER A 15 -2.22 -8.49 -8.05
C SER A 15 -1.74 -9.20 -6.77
N SER A 16 -0.71 -10.01 -6.96
CA SER A 16 0.38 -10.25 -6.02
C SER A 16 0.11 -9.84 -4.57
N GLN A 17 -0.28 -10.81 -3.74
CA GLN A 17 0.07 -10.81 -2.32
C GLN A 17 1.59 -10.98 -2.24
N HIS A 18 2.35 -9.95 -2.60
CA HIS A 18 3.79 -9.91 -2.34
C HIS A 18 3.94 -9.66 -0.85
N GLN A 19 3.80 -10.73 -0.05
CA GLN A 19 4.23 -10.74 1.33
C GLN A 19 5.76 -10.59 1.31
N TYR A 20 6.26 -9.36 1.34
CA TYR A 20 7.68 -9.13 1.55
C TYR A 20 8.08 -9.80 2.88
N PRO A 21 9.08 -10.69 2.90
CA PRO A 21 9.53 -11.32 4.13
C PRO A 21 10.06 -10.22 5.04
N TYR A 22 9.35 -10.00 6.15
CA TYR A 22 9.81 -9.16 7.23
C TYR A 22 11.13 -9.74 7.74
N VAL A 23 12.24 -9.03 7.49
CA VAL A 23 13.54 -9.41 8.06
C VAL A 23 13.46 -9.13 9.56
N GLN A 24 13.15 -10.15 10.36
CA GLN A 24 13.27 -10.04 11.81
C GLN A 24 14.75 -9.96 12.16
N TYR A 25 15.24 -8.77 12.48
CA TYR A 25 16.51 -8.62 13.18
C TYR A 25 16.29 -9.01 14.65
N PRO A 26 16.90 -10.10 15.16
CA PRO A 26 16.90 -10.36 16.59
C PRO A 26 17.81 -9.31 17.24
N TYR A 27 17.29 -8.59 18.25
CA TYR A 27 18.00 -7.63 19.13
C TYR A 27 18.14 -6.15 18.69
N ALA A 28 17.09 -5.55 18.12
CA ALA A 28 16.89 -4.09 18.23
C ALA A 28 15.50 -3.84 18.83
N PRO A 29 15.35 -3.14 19.98
CA PRO A 29 14.06 -3.03 20.68
C PRO A 29 12.99 -2.18 19.95
N CYS A 30 13.22 -1.79 18.69
CA CYS A 30 12.25 -1.18 17.80
C CYS A 30 12.79 -1.32 16.36
N VAL A 31 12.25 -2.24 15.56
CA VAL A 31 12.58 -2.35 14.13
C VAL A 31 11.53 -1.57 13.36
N LEU A 32 11.93 -0.41 12.82
CA LEU A 32 11.11 0.35 11.86
C LEU A 32 10.51 -0.62 10.85
N THR A 33 9.18 -0.73 10.82
CA THR A 33 8.51 -1.65 9.90
C THR A 33 8.07 -0.86 8.69
N CYS A 34 8.68 -1.15 7.55
CA CYS A 34 8.38 -0.51 6.28
C CYS A 34 7.60 -1.46 5.38
N ALA A 35 6.50 -0.96 4.81
CA ALA A 35 5.80 -1.59 3.72
C ALA A 35 6.27 -0.95 2.39
N ARG A 36 6.87 -1.77 1.52
CA ARG A 36 7.17 -1.41 0.14
C ARG A 36 5.91 -1.56 -0.70
N GLU A 37 5.60 -0.57 -1.53
CA GLU A 37 4.38 -0.55 -2.36
C GLU A 37 3.10 -0.83 -1.56
N PRO A 38 2.85 -0.12 -0.45
CA PRO A 38 1.71 -0.43 0.40
C PRO A 38 0.42 -0.29 -0.37
N ALA A 39 -0.45 -1.26 -0.18
CA ALA A 39 -1.79 -1.26 -0.71
C ALA A 39 -2.80 -1.47 0.42
N PHE A 40 -3.94 -0.81 0.32
CA PHE A 40 -5.01 -0.90 1.31
C PHE A 40 -6.36 -0.92 0.62
N ARG A 41 -7.37 -1.42 1.34
CA ARG A 41 -8.74 -1.50 0.83
C ARG A 41 -9.56 -0.32 1.34
N ILE A 42 -10.28 0.32 0.45
CA ILE A 42 -11.21 1.41 0.76
C ILE A 42 -12.58 1.13 0.14
N HIS A 43 -13.63 1.60 0.81
CA HIS A 43 -14.97 1.60 0.26
C HIS A 43 -15.18 2.89 -0.54
N ILE A 44 -15.42 2.75 -1.85
CA ILE A 44 -15.85 3.85 -2.72
C ILE A 44 -17.16 3.40 -3.35
N ASP A 45 -18.21 4.21 -3.25
CA ASP A 45 -19.54 3.93 -3.82
C ASP A 45 -20.10 2.55 -3.43
N ASN A 46 -19.94 2.19 -2.16
CA ASN A 46 -20.35 0.89 -1.60
C ASN A 46 -19.61 -0.33 -2.20
N VAL A 47 -18.52 -0.11 -2.94
CA VAL A 47 -17.66 -1.16 -3.51
C VAL A 47 -16.29 -1.13 -2.85
N MET A 48 -15.79 -2.31 -2.46
CA MET A 48 -14.43 -2.46 -1.96
C MET A 48 -13.42 -2.37 -3.11
N LYS A 49 -12.56 -1.34 -3.06
CA LYS A 49 -11.46 -1.14 -4.00
C LYS A 49 -10.12 -1.27 -3.29
N THR A 50 -9.13 -1.81 -3.98
CA THR A 50 -7.74 -1.84 -3.51
C THR A 50 -7.00 -0.65 -4.10
N THR A 51 -6.41 0.18 -3.25
CA THR A 51 -5.60 1.33 -3.62
C THR A 51 -4.14 1.00 -3.32
N SER A 52 -3.26 1.18 -4.30
CA SER A 52 -1.81 1.05 -4.14
C SER A 52 -1.17 2.43 -4.04
N CYS A 53 -0.18 2.57 -3.17
CA CYS A 53 0.65 3.76 -3.07
C CYS A 53 1.75 3.84 -4.13
N ASN A 54 1.98 2.77 -4.89
CA ASN A 54 2.88 2.83 -6.03
C ASN A 54 2.16 3.36 -7.27
N ILE A 55 2.06 4.69 -7.34
CA ILE A 55 1.51 5.40 -8.50
C ILE A 55 2.68 5.82 -9.40
N LYS A 56 2.62 5.41 -10.67
CA LYS A 56 3.62 5.80 -11.68
C LYS A 56 3.72 7.33 -11.76
N ASN A 57 4.93 7.86 -11.77
CA ASN A 57 5.21 9.30 -11.77
C ASN A 57 4.62 10.06 -10.57
N SER A 58 4.42 9.39 -9.43
CA SER A 58 3.99 10.06 -8.20
C SER A 58 5.09 10.94 -7.62
N THR A 59 4.68 12.07 -7.04
CA THR A 59 5.57 12.90 -6.23
C THR A 59 5.66 12.34 -4.82
N ILE A 60 6.70 12.75 -4.08
CA ILE A 60 6.83 12.47 -2.65
C ILE A 60 5.60 12.95 -1.84
N GLU A 61 4.93 14.01 -2.28
CA GLU A 61 3.68 14.50 -1.67
C GLU A 61 2.55 13.47 -1.82
N THR A 62 2.38 12.91 -3.01
CA THR A 62 1.42 11.82 -3.25
C THR A 62 1.75 10.59 -2.40
N CYS A 63 3.04 10.26 -2.25
CA CYS A 63 3.47 9.17 -1.38
C CYS A 63 3.13 9.46 0.09
N ASN A 64 3.40 10.68 0.60
CA ASN A 64 3.02 11.09 1.96
C ASN A 64 1.53 10.96 2.22
N ASN A 65 0.71 11.49 1.31
CA ASN A 65 -0.75 11.40 1.42
C ASN A 65 -1.21 9.94 1.41
N CYS A 66 -0.63 9.11 0.53
CA CYS A 66 -0.98 7.70 0.47
C CYS A 66 -0.56 6.93 1.72
N CYS A 67 0.63 7.18 2.26
CA CYS A 67 1.06 6.60 3.53
C CYS A 67 0.15 7.02 4.67
N GLY A 68 -0.28 8.29 4.72
CA GLY A 68 -1.26 8.75 5.72
C GLY A 68 -2.57 7.96 5.66
N LEU A 69 -3.09 7.69 4.45
CA LEU A 69 -4.27 6.84 4.26
C LEU A 69 -4.02 5.37 4.61
N TYR A 70 -2.85 4.85 4.25
CA TYR A 70 -2.44 3.50 4.63
C TYR A 70 -2.37 3.35 6.15
N ALA A 71 -1.80 4.32 6.88
CA ALA A 71 -1.79 4.36 8.33
C ALA A 71 -3.21 4.31 8.92
N ILE A 72 -4.13 5.12 8.39
CA ILE A 72 -5.54 5.08 8.79
C ILE A 72 -6.14 3.70 8.55
N SER A 73 -5.84 3.07 7.41
CA SER A 73 -6.39 1.75 7.04
C SER A 73 -5.96 0.63 8.00
N ILE A 74 -4.82 0.78 8.67
CA ILE A 74 -4.29 -0.16 9.67
C ILE A 74 -4.49 0.33 11.12
N GLY A 75 -5.35 1.35 11.33
CA GLY A 75 -5.72 1.84 12.65
C GLY A 75 -4.67 2.73 13.33
N LYS A 76 -3.76 3.34 12.57
CA LYS A 76 -2.75 4.29 13.05
C LYS A 76 -3.10 5.73 12.65
N LYS A 77 -2.46 6.72 13.27
CA LYS A 77 -2.63 8.12 12.86
C LYS A 77 -1.71 8.41 11.66
N PRO A 78 -2.10 9.31 10.74
CA PRO A 78 -1.22 9.74 9.65
C PRO A 78 0.13 10.31 10.11
N VAL A 79 0.20 10.86 11.33
CA VAL A 79 1.44 11.40 11.91
C VAL A 79 2.39 10.30 12.42
N ASP A 80 1.89 9.08 12.61
CA ASP A 80 2.66 7.95 13.10
C ASP A 80 3.43 7.25 11.96
N ILE A 81 3.25 7.66 10.70
CA ILE A 81 3.87 7.02 9.55
C ILE A 81 4.79 7.98 8.81
N ALA A 82 5.93 7.47 8.37
CA ALA A 82 6.85 8.18 7.50
C ALA A 82 6.72 7.64 6.07
N ALA A 83 6.78 8.54 5.09
CA ALA A 83 6.78 8.19 3.68
C ALA A 83 8.11 8.57 3.04
N TYR A 84 8.64 7.69 2.19
CA TYR A 84 9.77 8.01 1.32
C TYR A 84 9.64 7.29 -0.02
N GLN A 85 10.30 7.82 -1.05
CA GLN A 85 10.45 7.15 -2.34
C GLN A 85 11.87 6.58 -2.44
N ASP A 86 12.01 5.34 -2.90
CA ASP A 86 13.32 4.76 -3.16
C ASP A 86 13.92 5.28 -4.48
N GLU A 87 15.12 4.81 -4.84
CA GLU A 87 15.81 5.22 -6.08
C GLU A 87 15.02 4.87 -7.36
N GLU A 88 14.10 3.91 -7.28
CA GLU A 88 13.20 3.51 -8.37
C GLU A 88 11.91 4.37 -8.40
N GLY A 89 11.75 5.30 -7.45
CA GLY A 89 10.56 6.13 -7.29
C GLY A 89 9.40 5.41 -6.59
N ILE A 90 9.64 4.24 -6.01
CA ILE A 90 8.61 3.44 -5.34
C ILE A 90 8.33 4.01 -3.96
N CYS A 91 7.05 4.23 -3.67
CA CYS A 91 6.59 4.70 -2.37
C CYS A 91 6.72 3.60 -1.31
N ASN A 92 7.36 3.95 -0.20
CA ASN A 92 7.53 3.12 0.99
C ASN A 92 6.93 3.85 2.20
N CYS A 93 6.12 3.14 2.98
CA CYS A 93 5.51 3.67 4.20
C CYS A 93 6.05 2.93 5.42
N CYS A 94 6.62 3.66 6.37
CA CYS A 94 7.28 3.10 7.54
C CYS A 94 6.61 3.57 8.82
N LEU A 95 6.29 2.62 9.69
CA LEU A 95 5.88 2.90 11.05
C LEU A 95 7.08 2.77 12.00
N PRO A 96 7.35 3.76 12.87
CA PRO A 96 8.15 3.54 14.05
C PRO A 96 7.40 2.53 14.95
N CYS A 97 8.11 1.61 15.61
CA CYS A 97 7.43 0.83 16.65
C CYS A 97 7.09 1.78 17.80
N ILE A 98 5.83 2.17 17.89
CA ILE A 98 5.26 2.84 19.05
C ILE A 98 4.68 1.78 19.98
N TYR A 99 5.11 1.81 21.23
CA TYR A 99 4.72 0.95 22.35
C TYR A 99 3.32 1.29 22.87
#